data_AF-A0A947BS37-F1
#
_entry.id   AF-A0A947BS37-F1
#
_cell.length_a   1.000
_cell.length_b   1.000
_cell.length_c   1.000
_cell.angle_alpha   90.00
_cell.angle_beta   90.00
_cell.angle_gamma   90.00
#
_symmetry.space_group_name_H-M   'P 1'
#
loop_
_entity.id
_entity.type
_entity.pdbx_description
1 polymer ?
#
loop_
_entity_poly.entity_id
_entity_poly.type
_entity_poly.pdbx_seq_one_letter_code
_entity_poly.pdbx_strand_id
1 'polypeptide(L)' 'MAKPLTQMNIQELSVSDRIRMAEELWDSVLEDQASIEVTDAQKKALEQRLKIYKSSPSEGSTWEEVNDRLK' A
#
# COMPACT_ATOMS: atom_id res chain seq x y z
N MET A 1 -5.77 2.42 28.82
CA MET A 1 -6.62 1.38 28.19
C MET A 1 -7.03 1.92 26.82
N ALA A 2 -6.59 1.30 25.73
CA ALA A 2 -6.93 1.76 24.38
C ALA A 2 -8.42 1.51 24.11
N LYS A 3 -9.14 2.55 23.68
CA LYS A 3 -10.55 2.43 23.29
C LYS A 3 -10.64 1.69 21.96
N PRO A 4 -11.58 0.74 21.79
CA PRO A 4 -11.71 -0.01 20.54
C PRO A 4 -12.13 0.93 19.41
N LEU A 5 -11.49 0.77 18.24
CA LEU A 5 -11.72 1.57 17.02
C LEU A 5 -13.18 1.54 16.54
N THR A 6 -13.98 0.57 17.00
CA THR A 6 -15.40 0.39 16.68
C THR A 6 -16.31 1.50 17.22
N GLN A 7 -15.84 2.34 18.15
CA GLN A 7 -16.59 3.47 18.69
C GLN A 7 -16.28 4.81 18.02
N MET A 8 -15.31 4.85 17.09
CA MET A 8 -14.85 6.07 16.46
C MET A 8 -15.50 6.26 15.09
N ASN A 9 -16.28 7.33 14.92
CA ASN A 9 -16.84 7.67 13.61
C ASN A 9 -15.78 8.34 12.73
N ILE A 10 -15.02 7.53 11.99
CA ILE A 10 -13.93 7.98 11.11
C ILE A 10 -14.43 9.00 10.06
N GLN A 11 -15.71 8.97 9.72
CA GLN A 11 -16.29 9.89 8.74
C GLN A 11 -16.46 11.33 9.25
N GLU A 12 -16.46 11.55 10.57
CA GLU A 12 -16.51 12.89 11.17
C GLU A 12 -15.15 13.59 11.18
N LEU A 13 -14.07 12.86 10.92
CA LEU A 13 -12.72 13.42 10.86
C LEU A 13 -12.53 14.31 9.62
N SER A 14 -11.59 15.24 9.71
CA SER A 14 -11.08 15.92 8.52
C SER A 14 -10.39 14.91 7.58
N VAL A 15 -10.26 15.25 6.30
CA VAL A 15 -9.51 14.41 5.34
C VAL A 15 -8.07 14.20 5.83
N SER A 16 -7.43 15.25 6.32
CA SER A 16 -6.06 15.20 6.84
C SER A 16 -5.92 14.27 8.04
N ASP A 17 -6.89 14.28 8.97
CA ASP A 17 -6.88 13.40 10.12
C ASP A 17 -7.12 11.93 9.75
N ARG A 18 -7.95 11.67 8.73
CA ARG A 18 -8.11 10.32 8.19
C ARG A 18 -6.84 9.81 7.54
N ILE A 19 -6.13 10.67 6.80
CA ILE A 19 -4.85 10.30 6.16
C ILE A 19 -3.82 9.97 7.23
N ARG A 20 -3.65 10.85 8.23
CA ARG A 20 -2.72 10.61 9.35
C ARG A 20 -3.06 9.34 10.10
N MET A 21 -4.34 9.09 10.38
CA MET A 21 -4.78 7.85 11.02
C MET A 21 -4.47 6.61 10.18
N ALA A 22 -4.68 6.68 8.86
CA ALA A 22 -4.36 5.57 7.97
C ALA A 22 -2.85 5.27 7.98
N GLU A 23 -2.01 6.30 8.02
CA GLU A 23 -0.56 6.19 8.16
C GLU A 23 -0.17 5.56 9.51
N GLU A 24 -0.68 6.09 10.63
CA GLU A 24 -0.41 5.55 11.97
C GLU A 24 -0.86 4.08 12.11
N LEU A 25 -2.00 3.72 11.53
CA LEU A 25 -2.46 2.33 11.49
C LEU A 25 -1.55 1.45 10.64
N TRP A 26 -1.11 1.94 9.49
CA TRP A 26 -0.19 1.22 8.62
C TRP A 26 1.16 0.98 9.29
N ASP A 27 1.71 2.00 9.95
CA ASP A 27 2.96 1.91 10.71
C ASP A 27 2.84 0.90 11.87
N SER A 28 1.70 0.87 12.57
CA SER A 28 1.49 -0.12 13.64
C SER A 28 1.52 -1.57 13.14
N VAL A 29 1.10 -1.82 11.88
CA VAL A 29 1.20 -3.15 11.26
C VAL A 29 2.65 -3.50 10.93
N LEU A 30 3.49 -2.51 10.61
CA LEU A 30 4.93 -2.72 10.43
C LEU A 30 5.61 -3.09 11.75
N GLU A 31 5.20 -2.47 12.86
CA GLU A 31 5.73 -2.78 14.19
C GLU A 31 5.36 -4.18 14.67
N ASP A 32 4.17 -4.66 14.31
CA ASP A 32 3.65 -5.99 14.65
C ASP A 32 3.90 -7.03 13.54
N GLN A 33 4.86 -6.78 12.63
CA GLN A 33 5.28 -7.75 11.63
C GLN A 33 5.98 -8.94 12.31
N ALA A 34 5.16 -9.86 12.82
CA ALA A 34 5.51 -11.25 12.93
C ALA A 34 5.82 -11.77 11.51
N SER A 35 7.08 -11.62 11.09
CA SER A 35 7.74 -12.23 9.93
C SER A 35 6.77 -12.82 8.90
N ILE A 36 6.10 -11.96 8.12
CA ILE A 36 5.42 -12.44 6.92
C ILE A 36 6.54 -12.81 5.94
N GLU A 37 6.95 -14.07 5.96
CA GLU A 37 8.02 -14.55 5.10
C GLU A 37 7.59 -14.47 3.65
N VAL A 38 8.31 -13.65 2.88
CA VAL A 38 8.16 -13.61 1.43
C VAL A 38 8.72 -14.91 0.86
N THR A 39 7.84 -15.73 0.28
CA THR A 39 8.23 -17.00 -0.33
C THR A 39 9.17 -16.77 -1.52
N ASP A 40 10.03 -17.74 -1.81
CA ASP A 40 10.94 -17.64 -2.96
C ASP A 40 10.20 -17.55 -4.30
N ALA A 41 8.99 -18.12 -4.39
CA ALA A 41 8.12 -17.98 -5.55
C ALA A 41 7.68 -16.52 -5.76
N GLN A 42 7.33 -15.80 -4.69
CA GLN A 42 6.97 -14.38 -4.76
C GLN A 42 8.18 -13.52 -5.13
N LYS A 43 9.36 -13.78 -4.54
CA LYS A 43 10.60 -13.07 -4.89
C LYS A 43 10.93 -13.24 -6.37
N LYS A 44 10.90 -14.47 -6.87
CA LYS A 44 11.16 -14.78 -8.28
C LYS A 44 10.17 -14.10 -9.23
N ALA A 45 8.89 -14.03 -8.85
CA ALA A 45 7.89 -13.33 -9.64
C ALA A 45 8.17 -11.81 -9.72
N LEU A 46 8.59 -11.19 -8.61
CA LEU A 46 8.99 -9.78 -8.57
C LEU A 46 10.24 -9.52 -9.41
N GLU A 47 11.26 -10.37 -9.29
CA GLU A 47 12.49 -10.27 -10.09
C GLU A 47 12.21 -10.38 -11.60
N GLN A 48 11.34 -11.32 -12.00
CA GLN A 48 10.94 -11.47 -13.39
C GLN A 48 10.24 -10.22 -13.91
N ARG A 49 9.26 -9.68 -13.15
CA ARG A 49 8.55 -8.44 -13.52
C ARG A 49 9.51 -7.26 -13.63
N LEU A 50 10.45 -7.13 -12.70
CA LEU A 50 11.46 -6.09 -12.72
C LEU A 50 12.38 -6.21 -13.95
N LYS A 51 12.76 -7.44 -14.33
CA LYS A 51 13.57 -7.68 -15.53
C LYS A 51 12.82 -7.29 -16.81
N ILE A 52 11.54 -7.66 -16.91
CA ILE A 52 10.68 -7.28 -18.05
C ILE A 52 10.59 -5.76 -18.16
N TYR A 53 10.29 -5.07 -17.05
CA TYR A 53 10.26 -3.61 -17.02
C TYR A 53 11.58 -2.97 -17.44
N LYS A 54 12.72 -3.49 -16.96
CA LYS A 54 14.05 -2.99 -17.36
C LYS A 54 14.36 -3.21 -18.84
N SER A 55 13.87 -4.30 -19.44
CA SER A 55 14.05 -4.57 -20.87
C SER A 55 13.08 -3.80 -21.76
N SER A 56 11.94 -3.36 -21.23
CA SER A 56 10.90 -2.63 -21.94
C SER A 56 10.28 -1.57 -21.02
N PRO A 57 11.00 -0.46 -20.75
CA PRO A 57 10.54 0.55 -19.79
C PRO A 57 9.28 1.31 -20.25
N SER A 58 8.93 1.18 -21.54
CA SER A 58 7.72 1.75 -22.15
C SER A 58 6.48 0.85 -22.05
N GLU A 59 6.59 -0.38 -21.53
CA GLU A 59 5.43 -1.29 -21.37
C GLU A 59 4.56 -0.98 -20.14
N GLY A 60 4.95 0.00 -19.32
CA GLY A 60 4.15 0.50 -18.20
C GLY A 60 3.35 1.74 -18.57
N SER A 61 2.19 1.93 -17.94
CA SER A 61 1.50 3.22 -17.98
C SER A 61 2.07 4.16 -16.92
N THR A 62 2.19 5.45 -17.24
CA THR A 62 2.50 6.47 -16.23
C THR A 62 1.34 6.61 -15.24
N TRP A 63 1.61 7.23 -14.09
CA TRP A 63 0.54 7.49 -13.13
C TRP A 63 -0.56 8.37 -13.71
N GLU A 64 -0.20 9.36 -14.53
CA GLU A 64 -1.14 10.23 -15.24
C GLU A 64 -2.06 9.43 -16.16
N GLU A 65 -1.50 8.52 -16.97
CA GLU A 65 -2.27 7.66 -17.89
C GLU A 65 -3.23 6.72 -17.15
N VAL A 66 -2.81 6.17 -16.00
CA VAL A 66 -3.66 5.31 -15.17
C VAL A 66 -4.78 6.14 -14.53
N ASN A 67 -4.44 7.31 -13.98
CA ASN A 67 -5.41 8.20 -13.34
C ASN A 67 -6.48 8.69 -14.34
N ASP A 68 -6.08 9.04 -15.56
CA ASP A 68 -7.02 9.43 -16.60
C ASP A 68 -7.97 8.30 -17.02
N ARG A 69 -7.54 7.04 -16.90
CA ARG A 69 -8.37 5.86 -17.19
C ARG A 69 -9.35 5.50 -16.06
N LEU A 70 -9.10 5.95 -14.82
CA LEU A 70 -9.90 5.63 -13.63
C LEU A 70 -10.91 6.74 -13.26
N LYS A 71 -10.87 7.87 -13.96
CA LYS A 71 -11.92 8.89 -13.90
C LYS A 71 -13.21 8.42 -14.57
#